data_AF-A0A7W6MRG2-F1
#
_entry.id   AF-A0A7W6MRG2-F1
#
_cell.length_a   1.000
_cell.length_b   1.000
_cell.length_c   1.000
_cell.angle_alpha   90.00
_cell.angle_beta   90.00
_cell.angle_gamma   90.00
#
_symmetry.space_group_name_H-M   'P 1'
#
loop_
_entity.id
_entity.type
_entity.pdbx_description
1 polymer ?
#
loop_
_entity_poly.entity_id
_entity_poly.type
_entity_poly.pdbx_seq_one_letter_code
_entity_poly.pdbx_strand_id
1 'polypeptide(L)'
;MRNPSARRGLSSGFLYGGACLLLLAFPASAEAAELLMFEQAGCPFCRNFDREIAPGYADSRYGRIAPLRRVDIRVDRRGGLEGLTPAVFTPTFVLVDDAGREVARLEGYPGEKWFYPELAEMVEALGGEDEGKPGLPPKPLPQAGATPAPE
;
A
#
# COMPACT_ATOMS: atom_id res chain seq x y z
N MET A 1 77.12 28.41 18.85
CA MET A 1 77.39 28.50 17.39
C MET A 1 77.18 27.12 16.75
N ARG A 2 76.67 27.11 15.52
CA ARG A 2 76.37 25.97 14.62
C ARG A 2 75.03 25.23 14.80
N ASN A 3 74.06 25.70 14.01
CA ASN A 3 73.15 24.83 13.26
C ASN A 3 74.00 24.04 12.23
N PRO A 4 73.73 22.74 11.98
CA PRO A 4 73.11 22.45 10.68
C PRO A 4 72.18 21.22 10.64
N SER A 5 71.10 21.40 9.90
CA SER A 5 70.69 20.52 8.78
C SER A 5 70.17 19.11 9.07
N ALA A 6 68.86 18.99 8.89
CA ALA A 6 68.16 17.95 8.13
C ALA A 6 69.00 16.81 7.53
N ARG A 7 68.54 15.57 7.71
CA ARG A 7 67.99 14.73 6.63
C ARG A 7 67.52 13.35 7.15
N ARG A 8 66.28 13.04 6.76
CA ARG A 8 65.76 11.75 6.25
C ARG A 8 65.87 10.51 7.15
N GLY A 9 64.71 10.04 7.57
CA GLY A 9 64.48 8.67 8.03
C GLY A 9 63.00 8.33 7.89
N LEU A 10 62.63 7.80 6.73
CA LEU A 10 61.33 7.20 6.43
C LEU A 10 61.19 5.93 7.28
N SER A 11 60.21 5.87 8.19
CA SER A 11 59.87 4.62 8.88
C SER A 11 58.38 4.60 9.25
N SER A 12 57.63 4.00 8.34
CA SER A 12 56.53 3.06 8.58
C SER A 12 56.01 2.93 10.02
N GLY A 13 54.72 3.19 10.20
CA GLY A 13 54.00 2.78 11.41
C GLY A 13 52.77 3.60 11.77
N PHE A 14 51.84 3.79 10.82
CA PHE A 14 50.46 4.18 11.18
C PHE A 14 49.80 3.00 11.90
N LEU A 15 50.04 2.85 13.21
CA LEU A 15 49.28 1.96 14.08
C LEU A 15 48.02 2.69 14.57
N TYR A 16 47.06 2.91 13.68
CA TYR A 16 45.69 3.25 14.07
C TYR A 16 44.92 1.93 14.29
N GLY A 17 45.09 1.35 15.47
CA GLY A 17 44.38 0.14 15.88
C GLY A 17 43.01 0.45 16.47
N GLY A 18 41.96 0.33 15.65
CA GLY A 18 40.66 -0.15 16.09
C GLY A 18 39.66 0.88 16.63
N ALA A 19 39.20 1.83 15.80
CA ALA A 19 37.85 2.35 15.97
C ALA A 19 36.86 1.29 15.44
N CYS A 20 36.36 0.41 16.32
CA CYS A 20 35.30 -0.52 15.99
C CYS A 20 33.99 0.28 15.83
N LEU A 21 33.71 0.70 14.59
CA LEU A 21 32.50 1.40 14.20
C LEU A 21 31.33 0.41 14.28
N LEU A 22 30.66 0.35 15.44
CA LEU A 22 29.39 -0.36 15.61
C LEU A 22 28.32 0.32 14.74
N LEU A 23 28.18 -0.15 13.50
CA LEU A 23 27.04 0.16 12.63
C LEU A 23 25.78 -0.40 13.30
N LEU A 24 25.08 0.45 14.05
CA LEU A 24 23.73 0.18 14.51
C LEU A 24 22.83 0.12 13.26
N ALA A 25 22.57 -1.10 12.78
CA ALA A 25 21.57 -1.35 11.76
C ALA A 25 20.21 -0.98 12.33
N PHE A 26 19.71 0.21 11.98
CA PHE A 26 18.32 0.56 12.21
C PHE A 26 17.44 -0.38 11.37
N PRO A 27 16.45 -1.06 11.95
CA PRO A 27 15.48 -1.78 11.15
C PRO A 27 14.73 -0.74 10.31
N ALA A 28 14.94 -0.77 8.99
CA ALA A 28 14.03 -0.09 8.09
C ALA A 28 12.71 -0.88 8.15
N SER A 29 11.68 -0.29 8.73
CA SER A 29 10.32 -0.80 8.59
C SER A 29 9.97 -0.70 7.10
N ALA A 30 10.02 -1.83 6.39
CA ALA A 30 9.42 -1.93 5.09
C ALA A 30 7.90 -1.96 5.33
N GLU A 31 7.23 -0.82 5.13
CA GLU A 31 5.77 -0.76 5.10
C GLU A 31 5.32 -1.64 3.92
N ALA A 32 4.39 -2.56 4.17
CA ALA A 32 3.82 -3.37 3.09
C ALA A 32 2.74 -2.54 2.36
N ALA A 33 2.43 -2.91 1.12
CA ALA A 33 1.21 -2.44 0.48
C ALA A 33 0.00 -2.78 1.37
N GLU A 34 -1.04 -1.93 1.37
CA GLU A 34 -2.26 -2.17 2.17
C GLU A 34 -3.50 -2.07 1.28
N LEU A 35 -4.53 -2.86 1.60
CA LEU A 35 -5.88 -2.65 1.08
C LEU A 35 -6.73 -1.98 2.16
N LEU A 36 -6.97 -0.68 2.01
CA LEU A 36 -7.83 0.08 2.90
C LEU A 36 -9.29 -0.19 2.55
N MET A 37 -10.09 -0.61 3.53
CA MET A 37 -11.55 -0.67 3.41
C MET A 37 -12.16 0.45 4.25
N PHE A 38 -12.66 1.48 3.58
CA PHE A 38 -13.46 2.52 4.20
C PHE A 38 -14.88 2.01 4.41
N GLU A 39 -15.31 1.98 5.66
CA GLU A 39 -16.61 1.44 6.08
C GLU A 39 -17.34 2.41 7.01
N GLN A 40 -18.61 2.11 7.29
CA GLN A 40 -19.39 2.83 8.28
C GLN A 40 -20.39 1.90 8.95
N ALA A 41 -20.77 2.23 10.18
CA ALA A 41 -21.83 1.53 10.89
C ALA A 41 -23.14 1.51 10.07
N GLY A 42 -23.79 0.35 10.01
CA GLY A 42 -25.05 0.16 9.28
C GLY A 42 -24.92 -0.07 7.78
N CYS A 43 -23.70 -0.10 7.22
CA CYS A 43 -23.44 -0.38 5.81
C CYS A 43 -23.78 -1.84 5.45
N PRO A 44 -24.83 -2.12 4.65
CA PRO A 44 -25.21 -3.50 4.31
C PRO A 44 -24.20 -4.18 3.37
N PHE A 45 -23.57 -3.42 2.47
CA PHE A 45 -22.57 -3.95 1.54
C PHE A 45 -21.24 -4.29 2.24
N CYS A 46 -20.85 -3.51 3.24
CA CYS A 46 -19.70 -3.80 4.10
C CYS A 46 -19.93 -5.13 4.83
N ARG A 47 -21.13 -5.34 5.40
CA ARG A 47 -21.51 -6.62 6.01
C ARG A 47 -21.52 -7.80 5.04
N ASN A 48 -21.79 -7.58 3.76
CA ASN A 48 -21.70 -8.64 2.75
C ASN A 48 -20.24 -9.02 2.50
N PHE A 49 -19.36 -8.03 2.35
CA PHE A 49 -17.92 -8.26 2.26
C PHE A 49 -17.40 -8.99 3.51
N ASP A 50 -17.82 -8.60 4.71
CA ASP A 50 -17.41 -9.23 5.96
C ASP A 50 -17.81 -10.70 6.09
N ARG A 51 -18.93 -11.08 5.45
CA ARG A 51 -19.42 -12.45 5.46
C ARG A 51 -18.72 -13.31 4.40
N GLU A 52 -18.46 -12.74 3.24
CA GLU A 52 -18.06 -13.48 2.03
C GLU A 52 -16.53 -13.49 1.84
N ILE A 53 -15.86 -12.37 2.12
CA ILE A 53 -14.44 -12.18 1.79
C ILE A 53 -13.56 -12.12 3.03
N ALA A 54 -13.92 -11.25 3.99
CA ALA A 54 -13.05 -10.93 5.13
C ALA A 54 -12.51 -12.15 5.92
N PRO A 55 -13.30 -13.24 6.16
CA PRO A 55 -12.82 -14.37 6.96
C PRO A 55 -11.63 -15.11 6.33
N GLY A 56 -11.54 -15.14 5.00
CA GLY A 56 -10.45 -15.82 4.27
C GLY A 56 -9.45 -14.86 3.63
N TYR A 57 -9.65 -13.55 3.73
CA TYR A 57 -8.86 -12.57 3.00
C TYR A 57 -7.38 -12.63 3.38
N ALA A 58 -7.06 -12.67 4.68
CA ALA A 58 -5.68 -12.66 5.19
C ALA A 58 -4.85 -13.86 4.67
N ASP A 59 -5.46 -15.04 4.54
CA ASP A 59 -4.80 -16.25 4.06
C ASP A 59 -4.73 -16.33 2.53
N SER A 60 -5.51 -15.51 1.83
CA SER A 60 -5.50 -15.43 0.37
C SER A 60 -4.17 -14.89 -0.15
N ARG A 61 -3.87 -15.14 -1.43
CA ARG A 61 -2.69 -14.53 -2.07
C ARG A 61 -2.71 -13.01 -2.03
N TYR A 62 -3.89 -12.40 -2.09
CA TYR A 62 -4.06 -10.94 -2.09
C TYR A 62 -3.86 -10.34 -0.71
N GLY A 63 -4.44 -10.95 0.33
CA GLY A 63 -4.25 -10.46 1.71
C GLY A 63 -2.83 -10.60 2.22
N ARG A 64 -2.03 -11.51 1.66
CA ARG A 64 -0.58 -11.58 1.91
C ARG A 64 0.22 -10.48 1.21
N ILE A 65 -0.25 -9.99 0.07
CA ILE A 65 0.40 -8.89 -0.68
C ILE A 65 -0.03 -7.54 -0.11
N ALA A 66 -1.34 -7.39 0.12
CA ALA A 66 -1.98 -6.17 0.61
C ALA A 66 -2.93 -6.51 1.77
N PRO A 67 -2.44 -6.54 3.02
CA PRO A 67 -3.27 -6.78 4.20
C PRO A 67 -4.44 -5.79 4.29
N LEU A 68 -5.59 -6.28 4.76
CA LEU A 68 -6.79 -5.46 4.87
C LEU A 68 -6.71 -4.56 6.10
N ARG A 69 -6.80 -3.24 5.91
CA ARG A 69 -6.94 -2.27 6.99
C ARG A 69 -8.31 -1.61 6.91
N ARG A 70 -9.10 -1.73 7.99
CA ARG A 70 -10.42 -1.09 8.07
C ARG A 70 -10.31 0.34 8.59
N VAL A 71 -11.09 1.24 8.00
CA VAL A 71 -11.15 2.65 8.38
C VAL A 71 -12.61 3.08 8.47
N ASP A 72 -13.01 3.66 9.61
CA ASP A 72 -14.32 4.30 9.71
C ASP A 72 -14.29 5.63 8.94
N ILE A 73 -15.04 5.68 7.84
CA ILE A 73 -15.13 6.86 6.96
C ILE A 73 -15.63 8.12 7.70
N ARG A 74 -16.37 7.96 8.81
CA ARG A 74 -16.87 9.09 9.60
C ARG A 74 -15.81 9.67 10.54
N VAL A 75 -14.75 8.92 10.80
CA VAL A 75 -13.60 9.36 11.62
C VAL A 75 -12.51 9.88 10.72
N ASP A 76 -12.16 9.14 9.67
CA ASP A 76 -11.09 9.50 8.76
C ASP A 76 -11.39 9.01 7.33
N ARG A 77 -11.46 9.96 6.41
CA ARG A 77 -11.79 9.69 5.00
C ARG A 77 -10.55 9.40 4.16
N ARG A 78 -9.35 9.55 4.72
CA ARG A 78 -8.05 9.35 4.06
C ARG A 78 -7.21 8.26 4.73
N GLY A 79 -7.68 7.67 5.82
CA GLY A 79 -7.00 6.55 6.48
C GLY A 79 -5.59 6.89 6.97
N GLY A 80 -5.34 8.14 7.36
CA GLY A 80 -4.06 8.63 7.86
C GLY A 80 -3.07 9.05 6.78
N LEU A 81 -3.47 9.02 5.50
CA LEU A 81 -2.58 9.27 4.37
C LEU A 81 -3.01 10.55 3.63
N GLU A 82 -2.27 11.64 3.81
CA GLU A 82 -2.65 12.97 3.29
C GLU A 82 -2.83 12.98 1.75
N GLY A 83 -2.04 12.17 1.04
CA GLY A 83 -2.08 12.04 -0.41
C GLY A 83 -3.30 11.28 -0.96
N LEU A 84 -4.06 10.57 -0.11
CA LEU A 84 -5.22 9.79 -0.59
C LEU A 84 -6.42 10.66 -0.88
N THR A 85 -7.13 10.34 -1.97
CA THR A 85 -8.40 10.98 -2.26
C THR A 85 -9.43 10.58 -1.19
N PRO A 86 -10.16 11.52 -0.56
CA PRO A 86 -11.13 11.17 0.48
C PRO A 86 -12.18 10.18 -0.02
N ALA A 87 -12.35 9.07 0.70
CA ALA A 87 -13.49 8.18 0.47
C ALA A 87 -14.80 8.93 0.75
N VAL A 88 -15.80 8.74 -0.12
CA VAL A 88 -17.12 9.38 0.01
C VAL A 88 -18.26 8.36 0.06
N PHE A 89 -17.98 7.09 -0.23
CA PHE A 89 -18.94 5.98 -0.24
C PHE A 89 -18.41 4.81 0.60
N THR A 90 -19.29 3.84 0.91
CA THR A 90 -18.92 2.63 1.64
C THR A 90 -19.58 1.38 1.06
N PRO A 91 -18.86 0.25 0.96
CA PRO A 91 -17.42 0.15 1.18
C PRO A 91 -16.65 0.81 0.03
N THR A 92 -15.52 1.43 0.33
CA THR A 92 -14.53 1.82 -0.69
C THR A 92 -13.23 1.12 -0.36
N PHE A 93 -12.66 0.42 -1.33
CA PHE A 93 -11.39 -0.27 -1.21
C PHE A 93 -10.32 0.55 -1.92
N VAL A 94 -9.26 0.93 -1.21
CA VAL A 94 -8.14 1.69 -1.76
C VAL A 94 -6.88 0.89 -1.56
N LEU A 95 -6.26 0.48 -2.66
CA LEU A 95 -4.96 -0.17 -2.62
C LEU A 95 -3.88 0.91 -2.58
N VAL A 96 -3.00 0.81 -1.58
CA VAL A 96 -1.85 1.69 -1.44
C VAL A 96 -0.57 0.89 -1.51
N ASP A 97 0.47 1.49 -2.05
CA ASP A 97 1.82 0.91 -2.05
C ASP A 97 2.53 1.13 -0.70
N ASP A 98 3.77 0.65 -0.63
CA ASP A 98 4.67 0.76 0.52
C ASP A 98 5.01 2.21 0.91
N ALA A 99 4.88 3.16 -0.02
CA ALA A 99 5.04 4.58 0.25
C ALA A 99 3.73 5.27 0.70
N GLY A 100 2.62 4.52 0.79
CA GLY A 100 1.30 5.04 1.13
C GLY A 100 0.62 5.82 0.00
N ARG A 101 1.05 5.63 -1.25
CA ARG A 101 0.43 6.28 -2.43
C ARG A 101 -0.76 5.46 -2.91
N GLU A 102 -1.83 6.14 -3.33
CA GLU A 102 -2.98 5.48 -3.96
C GLU A 102 -2.56 4.84 -5.29
N VAL A 103 -2.70 3.52 -5.39
CA VAL A 103 -2.41 2.77 -6.63
C VAL A 103 -3.69 2.54 -7.42
N ALA A 104 -4.74 2.09 -6.74
CA ALA A 104 -6.03 1.82 -7.36
C ALA A 104 -7.16 1.85 -6.34
N ARG A 105 -8.40 1.96 -6.85
CA ARG A 105 -9.62 2.10 -6.04
C ARG A 105 -10.77 1.29 -6.61
N LEU A 106 -11.55 0.68 -5.73
CA LEU A 106 -12.83 0.05 -6.01
C LEU A 106 -13.91 0.66 -5.10
N GLU A 107 -14.98 1.19 -5.70
CA GLU A 107 -16.10 1.76 -4.96
C GLU A 107 -17.31 0.82 -5.00
N GLY A 108 -17.75 0.41 -3.82
CA GLY A 108 -18.86 -0.54 -3.63
C GLY A 108 -18.41 -2.00 -3.55
N TYR A 109 -19.38 -2.86 -3.25
CA TYR A 109 -19.18 -4.31 -3.18
C TYR A 109 -20.41 -5.03 -3.75
N PRO A 110 -20.40 -5.37 -5.06
CA PRO A 110 -21.51 -6.08 -5.70
C PRO A 110 -21.52 -7.60 -5.42
N GLY A 111 -20.45 -8.14 -4.82
CA GLY A 111 -20.30 -9.55 -4.45
C GLY A 111 -18.94 -10.15 -4.83
N GLU A 112 -18.65 -11.34 -4.29
CA GLU A 112 -17.34 -12.00 -4.39
C GLU A 112 -16.87 -12.24 -5.83
N LYS A 113 -17.81 -12.55 -6.74
CA LYS A 113 -17.53 -12.87 -8.14
C LYS A 113 -16.92 -11.71 -8.94
N TRP A 114 -17.08 -10.49 -8.44
CA TRP A 114 -16.54 -9.27 -9.03
C TRP A 114 -15.31 -8.78 -8.27
N PHE A 115 -15.30 -8.95 -6.94
CA PHE A 115 -14.27 -8.40 -6.08
C PHE A 115 -12.87 -8.92 -6.42
N TYR A 116 -12.67 -10.24 -6.49
CA TYR A 116 -11.33 -10.80 -6.72
C TYR A 116 -10.75 -10.52 -8.11
N PRO A 117 -11.53 -10.56 -9.22
CA PRO A 117 -11.04 -10.10 -10.51
C PRO A 117 -10.56 -8.65 -10.49
N GLU A 118 -11.32 -7.72 -9.92
CA GLU A 118 -10.91 -6.32 -9.86
C GLU A 118 -9.70 -6.11 -8.93
N LEU A 119 -9.68 -6.79 -7.79
CA LEU A 119 -8.50 -6.78 -6.91
C LEU A 119 -7.26 -7.37 -7.59
N ALA A 120 -7.42 -8.31 -8.53
CA ALA A 120 -6.30 -8.83 -9.32
C ALA A 120 -5.66 -7.74 -10.15
N GLU A 121 -6.47 -6.98 -10.89
CA GLU A 121 -6.00 -5.86 -11.72
C GLU A 121 -5.33 -4.78 -10.85
N MET A 122 -5.92 -4.46 -9.68
CA MET A 122 -5.34 -3.52 -8.73
C MET A 122 -3.95 -3.98 -8.24
N VAL A 123 -3.80 -5.26 -7.88
CA VAL A 123 -2.53 -5.82 -7.39
C VAL A 123 -1.48 -5.93 -8.49
N GLU A 124 -1.86 -6.22 -9.73
CA GLU A 124 -0.95 -6.19 -10.87
C GLU A 124 -0.36 -4.77 -11.08
N ALA A 125 -1.15 -3.72 -10.82
CA ALA A 125 -0.69 -2.34 -10.91
C ALA A 125 0.38 -1.97 -9.86
N LEU A 126 0.52 -2.70 -8.75
CA LEU A 126 1.60 -2.46 -7.77
C LEU A 126 3.01 -2.67 -8.36
N GLY A 127 3.14 -3.57 -9.34
CA GLY A 127 4.42 -3.86 -10.00
C GLY A 127 4.64 -3.06 -11.30
N GLY A 128 3.70 -2.20 -11.67
CA GLY A 128 3.77 -1.35 -12.84
C GLY A 128 4.37 0.00 -12.48
N GLU A 129 5.50 0.34 -13.09
CA GLU A 129 6.12 1.65 -12.93
C GLU A 129 5.14 2.77 -13.32
N ASP A 130 5.25 3.85 -12.54
CA ASP A 130 4.59 5.14 -12.65
C ASP A 130 4.69 5.74 -14.07
N GLU A 131 3.77 5.36 -14.96
CA GLU A 131 3.49 6.11 -16.19
C GLU A 131 2.00 6.42 -16.29
N GLY A 132 1.57 7.47 -15.57
CA GLY A 132 0.59 8.45 -16.07
C GLY A 132 -0.63 7.93 -16.83
N LYS A 133 -1.24 6.81 -16.42
CA LYS A 133 -2.53 6.39 -16.96
C LYS A 133 -3.63 7.13 -16.21
N PRO A 134 -4.40 8.02 -16.87
CA PRO A 134 -5.59 8.60 -16.26
C PRO A 134 -6.47 7.46 -15.78
N GLY A 135 -6.96 7.58 -14.54
CA GLY A 135 -7.80 6.59 -13.88
C GLY A 135 -8.72 5.93 -14.88
N LEU A 136 -8.46 4.64 -15.14
CA LEU A 136 -9.31 3.84 -16.00
C LEU A 136 -10.72 4.01 -15.43
N PRO A 137 -11.68 4.58 -16.19
CA PRO A 137 -13.01 4.80 -15.66
C PRO A 137 -13.52 3.45 -15.16
N PRO A 138 -14.20 3.40 -14.00
CA PRO A 138 -14.77 2.16 -13.52
C PRO A 138 -15.55 1.56 -14.67
N LYS A 139 -15.20 0.33 -15.06
CA LYS A 139 -16.01 -0.42 -16.01
C LYS A 139 -17.43 -0.33 -15.46
N PRO A 140 -18.44 0.11 -16.24
CA PRO A 140 -19.78 0.26 -15.72
C PRO A 140 -20.15 -1.03 -15.01
N LEU A 141 -20.41 -0.93 -13.71
CA LEU A 141 -20.92 -2.06 -12.95
C LEU A 141 -22.10 -2.61 -13.75
N PRO A 142 -22.17 -3.92 -13.98
CA PRO A 142 -23.33 -4.50 -14.62
C PRO A 142 -24.54 -4.09 -13.77
N GLN A 143 -25.38 -3.22 -14.34
CA GLN A 143 -26.53 -2.67 -13.67
C GLN A 143 -27.35 -3.85 -13.13
N ALA A 144 -27.36 -4.02 -11.80
CA ALA A 144 -28.22 -4.98 -11.16
C ALA A 144 -29.66 -4.45 -11.34
N GLY A 145 -30.34 -4.89 -12.39
CA GLY A 145 -31.75 -4.54 -12.61
C GLY A 145 -32.23 -4.31 -14.05
N ALA A 146 -31.52 -4.73 -15.09
CA ALA A 146 -32.16 -4.82 -16.41
C ALA A 146 -33.11 -6.02 -16.46
N THR A 147 -34.33 -5.85 -15.94
CA THR A 147 -35.46 -6.71 -16.32
C THR A 147 -35.61 -6.62 -17.84
N PRO A 148 -35.65 -7.73 -18.60
CA PRO A 148 -35.92 -7.65 -20.03
C PRO A 148 -37.31 -7.03 -20.23
N ALA A 149 -37.38 -6.00 -21.09
CA ALA A 149 -38.66 -5.49 -21.56
C ALA A 149 -39.42 -6.64 -22.25
N PRO A 150 -40.74 -6.79 -22.03
CA PRO A 150 -41.53 -7.73 -22.81
C PRO A 150 -41.59 -7.26 -24.26
N GLU A 151 -41.41 -8.22 -25.19
CA GLU A 151 -41.63 -8.03 -26.63
C GLU A 151 -43.08 -7.68 -26.96
#